data_AF-A0A939HXG2-F1
#
_entry.id   AF-A0A939HXG2-F1
#
_cell.length_a   1.000
_cell.length_b   1.000
_cell.length_c   1.000
_cell.angle_alpha   90.00
_cell.angle_beta   90.00
_cell.angle_gamma   90.00
#
_symmetry.space_group_name_H-M   'P 1'
#
loop_
_entity.id
_entity.type
_entity.pdbx_description
1 polymer ?
#
loop_
_entity_poly.entity_id
_entity_poly.type
_entity_poly.pdbx_seq_one_letter_code
_entity_poly.pdbx_strand_id
1 'polypeptide(L)'
;MENTLRTRSYSPWAVASIRQSRDCPFFIESTSGTTAGRTRILNSILGELLITEKQATYFDVRAYSQWSPYLEKCCLLLSANSSYEHASEDLKQLTGMSVSRGTQQRLVQRYEFELLTVKEAVSSTSAQEPKLPLQEFELPTAKEAVSSTGPQGPKLPPQEFELPTAKKAVSEISPQEPKVLAHELKLPTVKEVVEEMSIDGGKVRLRTPQGRPCEWRDYKGVNLHDLGVAAFFRDNAGLVKWVNQQPLANPLVSIGDGHDGVWNLFAEIGPTIFRLEILDWYHLMENLEKVGGSSSRLARVKALLWSGKVDAALKEFDDWEHPRVDNFRAYVTKHRHRIVNYGYYQAEGISIGSGEVESTIKQVAARVKLSGAQWKAANVPQVLRHLAA
;
A
#
# COMPACT_ATOMS: atom_id res chain seq x y z
N MET A 1 -29.33 48.77 43.69
CA MET A 1 -29.85 48.88 42.31
C MET A 1 -28.74 48.48 41.38
N GLU A 2 -29.02 47.46 40.57
CA GLU A 2 -28.11 46.60 39.82
C GLU A 2 -27.28 47.36 38.77
N ASN A 3 -26.03 46.92 38.59
CA ASN A 3 -25.26 47.22 37.40
C ASN A 3 -24.73 45.90 36.84
N THR A 4 -25.56 45.23 36.04
CA THR A 4 -25.26 43.92 35.44
C THR A 4 -24.81 44.14 33.99
N LEU A 5 -23.50 44.25 33.80
CA LEU A 5 -22.88 44.21 32.47
C LEU A 5 -23.07 42.80 31.88
N ARG A 6 -24.00 42.66 30.94
CA ARG A 6 -24.13 41.47 30.08
C ARG A 6 -22.96 41.44 29.10
N THR A 7 -21.92 40.69 29.43
CA THR A 7 -20.93 40.23 28.46
C THR A 7 -21.60 39.20 27.54
N ARG A 8 -21.79 39.55 26.26
CA ARG A 8 -22.12 38.56 25.21
C ARG A 8 -20.91 37.64 25.05
N SER A 9 -20.99 36.42 25.56
CA SER A 9 -20.06 35.36 25.17
C SER A 9 -20.33 34.98 23.72
N TYR A 10 -19.44 35.38 22.82
CA TYR A 10 -19.38 34.79 21.49
C TYR A 10 -18.85 33.37 21.61
N SER A 11 -19.68 32.38 21.27
CA SER A 11 -19.22 31.02 21.04
C SER A 11 -18.42 30.98 19.73
N PRO A 12 -17.16 30.53 19.71
CA PRO A 12 -16.36 30.44 18.48
C PRO A 12 -16.84 29.36 17.49
N TRP A 13 -17.86 28.59 17.84
CA TRP A 13 -18.32 27.40 17.09
C TRP A 13 -19.82 27.45 16.78
N ALA A 14 -20.37 28.62 16.47
CA ALA A 14 -21.69 28.70 15.86
C ALA A 14 -21.65 28.06 14.45
N VAL A 15 -21.79 26.73 14.41
CA VAL A 15 -21.98 25.96 13.17
C VAL A 15 -23.30 26.43 12.58
N ALA A 16 -23.23 27.20 11.50
CA ALA A 16 -24.38 27.45 10.65
C ALA A 16 -24.90 26.08 10.20
N SER A 17 -25.99 25.63 10.83
CA SER A 17 -26.72 24.46 10.38
C SER A 17 -27.19 24.76 8.96
N ILE A 18 -26.57 24.10 7.97
CA ILE A 18 -27.04 24.08 6.58
C ILE A 18 -28.33 23.28 6.57
N ARG A 19 -29.39 23.83 7.14
CA ARG A 19 -30.75 23.31 6.98
C ARG A 19 -31.36 24.10 5.84
N GLN A 20 -31.37 23.43 4.67
CA GLN A 20 -31.98 23.84 3.42
C GLN A 20 -31.31 25.04 2.74
N SER A 21 -30.20 24.79 2.04
CA SER A 21 -29.80 25.71 0.97
C SER A 21 -30.90 25.71 -0.10
N ARG A 22 -31.55 26.87 -0.28
CA ARG A 22 -32.56 27.09 -1.33
C ARG A 22 -32.00 26.90 -2.74
N ASP A 23 -30.68 26.83 -2.88
CA ASP A 23 -29.96 26.76 -4.16
C ASP A 23 -29.64 25.32 -4.61
N CYS A 24 -29.78 24.31 -3.74
CA CYS A 24 -29.49 22.91 -4.11
C CYS A 24 -30.32 22.37 -5.30
N PRO A 25 -31.63 22.67 -5.44
CA PRO A 25 -32.40 22.24 -6.60
C PRO A 25 -31.82 22.76 -7.92
N PHE A 26 -31.31 24.00 -7.91
CA PHE A 26 -30.76 24.67 -9.09
C PHE A 26 -29.50 23.95 -9.61
N PHE A 27 -28.59 23.54 -8.72
CA PHE A 27 -27.37 22.82 -9.12
C PHE A 27 -27.66 21.42 -9.69
N ILE A 28 -28.62 20.69 -9.10
CA ILE A 28 -28.98 19.35 -9.55
C ILE A 28 -29.63 19.40 -10.93
N GLU A 29 -30.58 20.31 -11.14
CA GLU A 29 -31.25 20.49 -12.43
C GLU A 29 -30.28 20.97 -13.51
N SER A 30 -29.47 21.98 -13.23
CA SER A 30 -28.50 22.52 -14.21
C SER A 30 -27.47 21.48 -14.64
N THR A 31 -27.02 20.61 -13.73
CA THR A 31 -26.01 19.58 -14.04
C THR A 31 -26.61 18.37 -14.75
N SER A 32 -27.81 17.94 -14.34
CA SER A 32 -28.46 16.76 -14.93
C SER A 32 -29.25 17.05 -16.21
N GLY A 33 -29.63 18.32 -16.45
CA GLY A 33 -30.43 18.74 -17.60
C GLY A 33 -31.88 18.21 -17.59
N THR A 34 -32.37 17.68 -16.47
CA THR A 34 -33.71 17.08 -16.40
C THR A 34 -34.32 17.21 -15.01
N THR A 35 -35.65 17.36 -14.94
CA THR A 35 -36.47 17.26 -13.73
C THR A 35 -37.52 16.15 -13.83
N ALA A 36 -37.47 15.33 -14.88
CA ALA A 36 -38.45 14.28 -15.10
C ALA A 36 -38.27 13.06 -14.19
N GLY A 37 -39.38 12.42 -13.84
CA GLY A 37 -39.43 11.15 -13.09
C GLY A 37 -39.94 11.31 -11.65
N ARG A 38 -40.06 10.19 -10.94
CA ARG A 38 -40.52 10.19 -9.54
C ARG A 38 -39.47 10.81 -8.63
N THR A 39 -39.90 11.67 -7.70
CA THR A 39 -39.01 12.33 -6.73
C THR A 39 -38.77 11.47 -5.50
N ARG A 40 -37.57 11.55 -4.93
CA ARG A 40 -37.22 11.01 -3.61
C ARG A 40 -36.21 11.89 -2.88
N ILE A 41 -36.15 11.76 -1.56
CA ILE A 41 -35.16 12.44 -0.72
C ILE A 41 -33.87 11.62 -0.69
N LEU A 42 -32.75 12.29 -0.93
CA LEU A 42 -31.40 11.76 -0.89
C LEU A 42 -30.60 12.47 0.21
N ASN A 43 -30.04 11.70 1.13
CA ASN A 43 -29.11 12.21 2.14
C ASN A 43 -27.72 12.38 1.50
N SER A 44 -27.21 13.60 1.49
CA SER A 44 -25.89 13.95 0.97
C SER A 44 -25.07 14.68 2.02
N ILE A 45 -23.77 14.87 1.74
CA ILE A 45 -22.93 15.72 2.59
C ILE A 45 -23.34 17.20 2.58
N LEU A 46 -24.17 17.61 1.61
CA LEU A 46 -24.74 18.97 1.51
C LEU A 46 -26.11 19.07 2.23
N GLY A 47 -26.56 17.98 2.86
CA GLY A 47 -27.88 17.84 3.45
C GLY A 47 -28.84 17.01 2.60
N GLU A 48 -30.13 17.11 2.91
CA GLU A 48 -31.20 16.41 2.21
C GLU A 48 -31.48 17.08 0.84
N LEU A 49 -31.37 16.31 -0.23
CA LEU A 49 -31.60 16.73 -1.61
C LEU A 49 -32.85 16.04 -2.15
N LEU A 50 -33.74 16.80 -2.79
CA LEU A 50 -34.83 16.22 -3.56
C LEU A 50 -34.33 15.93 -4.98
N ILE A 51 -34.31 14.66 -5.37
CA ILE A 51 -33.88 14.24 -6.71
C ILE A 51 -34.97 13.45 -7.42
N THR A 52 -35.01 13.54 -8.74
CA THR A 52 -35.89 12.72 -9.58
C THR A 52 -35.19 11.42 -10.00
N GLU A 53 -35.97 10.46 -10.50
CA GLU A 53 -35.45 9.18 -10.98
C GLU A 53 -34.38 9.34 -12.09
N LYS A 54 -34.60 10.22 -13.07
CA LYS A 54 -33.59 10.46 -14.12
C LYS A 54 -32.33 11.13 -13.58
N GLN A 55 -32.48 12.03 -12.60
CA GLN A 55 -31.35 12.63 -11.90
C GLN A 55 -30.58 11.58 -11.08
N ALA A 56 -31.29 10.66 -10.42
CA ALA A 56 -30.68 9.56 -9.68
C ALA A 56 -29.79 8.70 -10.58
N THR A 57 -30.27 8.36 -11.78
CA THR A 57 -29.46 7.63 -12.78
C THR A 57 -28.24 8.44 -13.21
N TYR A 58 -28.39 9.75 -13.46
CA TYR A 58 -27.28 10.62 -13.87
C TYR A 58 -26.16 10.67 -12.81
N PHE A 59 -26.52 10.73 -11.52
CA PHE A 59 -25.56 10.76 -10.41
C PHE A 59 -25.18 9.37 -9.88
N ASP A 60 -25.46 8.30 -10.64
CA ASP A 60 -25.18 6.91 -10.28
C ASP A 60 -25.71 6.51 -8.87
N VAL A 61 -26.87 7.07 -8.50
CA VAL A 61 -27.52 6.77 -7.24
C VAL A 61 -28.30 5.48 -7.39
N ARG A 62 -27.85 4.43 -6.69
CA ARG A 62 -28.48 3.11 -6.68
C ARG A 62 -30.00 3.16 -6.44
N ALA A 63 -30.71 2.22 -7.06
CA ALA A 63 -32.14 2.02 -6.81
C ALA A 63 -32.37 1.79 -5.31
N TYR A 64 -33.44 2.38 -4.77
CA TYR A 64 -33.81 2.31 -3.34
C TYR A 64 -32.79 2.86 -2.33
N SER A 65 -31.61 3.37 -2.75
CA SER A 65 -30.68 4.03 -1.83
C SER A 65 -31.21 5.39 -1.42
N GLN A 66 -31.09 5.68 -0.13
CA GLN A 66 -31.38 6.99 0.44
C GLN A 66 -30.13 7.84 0.58
N TRP A 67 -28.94 7.34 0.20
CA TRP A 67 -27.67 8.02 0.40
C TRP A 67 -27.02 8.34 -0.94
N SER A 68 -26.41 9.52 -1.02
CA SER A 68 -25.56 9.88 -2.15
C SER A 68 -24.31 8.99 -2.19
N PRO A 69 -23.79 8.64 -3.38
CA PRO A 69 -22.55 7.88 -3.52
C PRO A 69 -21.38 8.52 -2.77
N TYR A 70 -21.32 9.85 -2.74
CA TYR A 70 -20.26 10.58 -2.04
C TYR A 70 -20.37 10.44 -0.51
N LEU A 71 -21.59 10.47 0.05
CA LEU A 71 -21.79 10.22 1.48
C LEU A 71 -21.37 8.79 1.86
N GLU A 72 -21.70 7.80 1.03
CA GLU A 72 -21.24 6.42 1.20
C GLU A 72 -19.70 6.34 1.17
N LYS A 73 -19.06 7.01 0.20
CA LYS A 73 -17.59 7.07 0.10
C LYS A 73 -16.96 7.70 1.35
N CYS A 74 -17.50 8.81 1.86
CA CYS A 74 -17.01 9.42 3.10
C CYS A 74 -17.10 8.46 4.29
N CYS A 75 -18.21 7.73 4.41
CA CYS A 75 -18.37 6.72 5.48
C CYS A 75 -17.29 5.64 5.38
N LEU A 76 -17.06 5.08 4.19
CA LEU A 76 -16.05 4.04 3.96
C LEU A 76 -14.64 4.55 4.25
N LEU A 77 -14.29 5.77 3.82
CA LEU A 77 -12.97 6.35 4.06
C LEU A 77 -12.70 6.58 5.55
N LEU A 78 -13.68 7.11 6.29
CA LEU A 78 -13.55 7.32 7.72
C LEU A 78 -13.45 5.98 8.46
N SER A 79 -14.32 5.02 8.14
CA SER A 79 -14.32 3.72 8.81
C SER A 79 -13.13 2.83 8.46
N ALA A 80 -12.33 3.17 7.44
CA ALA A 80 -11.06 2.51 7.15
C ALA A 80 -9.95 2.98 8.11
N ASN A 81 -10.02 4.23 8.57
CA ASN A 81 -8.95 4.87 9.33
C ASN A 81 -9.24 4.98 10.84
N SER A 82 -10.49 4.78 11.25
CA SER A 82 -10.91 4.90 12.64
C SER A 82 -11.91 3.81 13.05
N SER A 83 -12.24 3.76 14.33
CA SER A 83 -13.37 2.93 14.80
C SER A 83 -14.68 3.40 14.17
N TYR A 84 -15.70 2.54 14.07
CA TYR A 84 -17.02 2.95 13.58
C TYR A 84 -17.69 4.02 14.45
N GLU A 85 -17.31 4.11 15.74
CA GLU A 85 -17.76 5.15 16.66
C GLU A 85 -17.15 6.50 16.26
N HIS A 86 -15.82 6.55 16.15
CA HIS A 86 -15.12 7.77 15.73
C HIS A 86 -15.50 8.17 14.30
N ALA A 87 -15.66 7.22 13.38
CA ALA A 87 -16.10 7.51 12.02
C ALA A 87 -17.50 8.17 12.00
N SER A 88 -18.39 7.77 12.92
CA SER A 88 -19.70 8.42 13.09
C SER A 88 -19.57 9.83 13.65
N GLU A 89 -18.66 10.06 14.58
CA GLU A 89 -18.39 11.37 15.18
C GLU A 89 -17.73 12.32 14.15
N ASP A 90 -16.67 11.86 13.50
CA ASP A 90 -15.93 12.59 12.48
C ASP A 90 -16.84 12.98 11.31
N LEU A 91 -17.68 12.06 10.82
CA LEU A 91 -18.63 12.37 9.74
C LEU A 91 -19.57 13.52 10.14
N LYS A 92 -20.08 13.48 11.39
CA LYS A 92 -20.97 14.51 11.91
C LYS A 92 -20.25 15.84 12.06
N GLN A 93 -19.01 15.84 12.53
CA GLN A 93 -18.21 17.05 12.67
C GLN A 93 -17.86 17.67 11.31
N LEU A 94 -17.49 16.83 10.32
CA LEU A 94 -17.04 17.28 9.00
C LEU A 94 -18.19 17.70 8.07
N THR A 95 -19.34 17.04 8.16
CA THR A 95 -20.43 17.20 7.17
C THR A 95 -21.76 17.63 7.78
N GLY A 96 -21.89 17.64 9.12
CA GLY A 96 -23.16 17.82 9.80
C GLY A 96 -24.09 16.60 9.73
N MET A 97 -23.74 15.56 8.96
CA MET A 97 -24.56 14.36 8.79
C MET A 97 -24.28 13.30 9.84
N SER A 98 -25.36 12.73 10.40
CA SER A 98 -25.27 11.73 11.45
C SER A 98 -25.53 10.33 10.90
N VAL A 99 -24.47 9.53 10.77
CA VAL A 99 -24.55 8.12 10.40
C VAL A 99 -24.01 7.27 11.54
N SER A 100 -24.90 6.51 12.21
CA SER A 100 -24.52 5.74 13.39
C SER A 100 -23.49 4.65 13.11
N ARG A 101 -22.70 4.30 14.13
CA ARG A 101 -21.69 3.22 14.10
C ARG A 101 -22.22 1.90 13.51
N GLY A 102 -23.46 1.53 13.82
CA GLY A 102 -24.06 0.28 13.34
C GLY A 102 -24.39 0.36 11.86
N THR A 103 -24.68 1.55 11.34
CA THR A 103 -24.93 1.78 9.93
C THR A 103 -23.63 1.83 9.14
N GLN A 104 -22.59 2.48 9.66
CA GLN A 104 -21.21 2.40 9.14
C GLN A 104 -20.75 0.94 9.01
N GLN A 105 -20.92 0.14 10.06
CA GLN A 105 -20.58 -1.28 10.03
C GLN A 105 -21.38 -2.04 8.96
N ARG A 106 -22.71 -1.85 8.89
CA ARG A 106 -23.53 -2.53 7.87
C ARG A 106 -23.16 -2.11 6.46
N LEU A 107 -22.78 -0.84 6.26
CA LEU A 107 -22.28 -0.34 4.98
C LEU A 107 -21.04 -1.15 4.57
N VAL A 108 -19.99 -1.18 5.40
CA VAL A 108 -18.77 -1.95 5.11
C VAL A 108 -19.07 -3.42 4.84
N GLN A 109 -19.94 -4.05 5.62
CA GLN A 109 -20.23 -5.48 5.44
C GLN A 109 -20.99 -5.80 4.15
N ARG A 110 -21.82 -4.86 3.66
CA ARG A 110 -22.61 -5.02 2.43
C ARG A 110 -21.94 -4.43 1.21
N TYR A 111 -20.88 -3.65 1.40
CA TYR A 111 -20.15 -3.04 0.31
C TYR A 111 -19.42 -4.13 -0.47
N GLU A 112 -19.47 -4.00 -1.79
CA GLU A 112 -18.78 -4.89 -2.71
C GLU A 112 -17.40 -4.31 -2.96
N PHE A 113 -16.41 -4.81 -2.22
CA PHE A 113 -15.01 -4.49 -2.46
C PHE A 113 -14.49 -5.41 -3.57
N GLU A 114 -14.30 -4.86 -4.76
CA GLU A 114 -13.64 -5.55 -5.85
C GLU A 114 -12.15 -5.70 -5.52
N LEU A 115 -11.63 -6.93 -5.64
CA LEU A 115 -10.19 -7.13 -5.60
C LEU A 115 -9.62 -6.65 -6.94
N LEU A 116 -8.57 -5.83 -6.88
CA LEU A 116 -7.89 -5.35 -8.07
C LEU A 116 -7.50 -6.54 -8.95
N THR A 117 -7.89 -6.46 -10.23
CA THR A 117 -7.46 -7.39 -11.28
C THR A 117 -6.61 -6.58 -12.24
N VAL A 118 -5.37 -7.01 -12.46
CA VAL A 118 -4.50 -6.39 -13.47
C VAL A 118 -5.14 -6.68 -14.82
N LYS A 119 -5.60 -5.63 -15.51
CA LYS A 119 -6.26 -5.78 -16.80
C LYS A 119 -5.20 -6.06 -17.88
N GLU A 120 -5.26 -7.22 -18.51
CA GLU A 120 -4.53 -7.46 -19.76
C GLU A 120 -5.16 -6.60 -20.87
N ALA A 121 -4.38 -5.72 -21.50
CA ALA A 121 -4.75 -5.13 -22.77
C ALA A 121 -4.37 -6.10 -23.89
N VAL A 122 -5.37 -6.78 -24.46
CA VAL A 122 -5.19 -7.47 -25.75
C VAL A 122 -4.94 -6.40 -26.81
N SER A 123 -3.69 -6.21 -27.21
CA SER A 123 -3.35 -5.52 -28.46
C SER A 123 -2.79 -6.52 -29.46
N SER A 124 -3.65 -6.87 -30.41
CA SER A 124 -3.26 -7.45 -31.68
C SER A 124 -2.32 -6.51 -32.43
N THR A 125 -1.02 -6.80 -32.43
CA THR A 125 -0.12 -6.35 -33.51
C THR A 125 1.11 -7.24 -33.61
N SER A 126 1.20 -7.91 -34.76
CA SER A 126 2.36 -8.46 -35.46
C SER A 126 3.59 -8.90 -34.66
N ALA A 127 3.88 -10.20 -34.77
CA ALA A 127 5.15 -10.81 -34.44
C ALA A 127 6.36 -10.01 -34.94
N GLN A 128 7.31 -9.80 -34.03
CA GLN A 128 8.72 -9.61 -34.36
C GLN A 128 9.53 -10.33 -33.27
N GLU A 129 10.24 -11.37 -33.70
CA GLU A 129 11.15 -12.15 -32.84
C GLU A 129 12.22 -11.24 -32.21
N PRO A 130 12.53 -11.39 -30.91
CA PRO A 130 13.64 -10.67 -30.31
C PRO A 130 14.97 -11.28 -30.77
N LYS A 131 15.68 -10.52 -31.61
CA LYS A 131 17.05 -10.79 -32.04
C LYS A 131 18.01 -10.42 -30.91
N LEU A 132 18.45 -11.40 -30.13
CA LEU A 132 19.59 -11.25 -29.20
C LEU A 132 20.88 -10.94 -29.98
N PRO A 133 21.61 -9.87 -29.68
CA PRO A 133 23.00 -9.75 -30.09
C PRO A 133 23.89 -10.45 -29.05
N LEU A 134 24.51 -11.56 -29.46
CA LEU A 134 25.70 -12.08 -28.79
C LEU A 134 26.83 -11.07 -29.00
N GLN A 135 27.35 -10.51 -27.91
CA GLN A 135 28.61 -9.77 -27.94
C GLN A 135 29.60 -10.47 -26.99
N GLU A 136 30.58 -11.13 -27.60
CA GLU A 136 31.76 -11.66 -26.94
C GLU A 136 32.53 -10.50 -26.29
N PHE A 137 32.74 -10.57 -24.97
CA PHE A 137 33.58 -9.62 -24.24
C PHE A 137 34.90 -10.30 -23.86
N GLU A 138 35.99 -9.86 -24.49
CA GLU A 138 37.35 -10.15 -24.05
C GLU A 138 37.73 -9.26 -22.84
N LEU A 139 38.28 -9.89 -21.79
CA LEU A 139 38.77 -9.23 -20.58
C LEU A 139 40.15 -8.58 -20.81
N PRO A 140 40.38 -7.30 -20.48
CA PRO A 140 41.73 -6.75 -20.40
C PRO A 140 42.36 -7.02 -19.02
N THR A 141 43.55 -7.60 -19.07
CA THR A 141 44.44 -7.86 -17.93
C THR A 141 45.22 -6.59 -17.57
N ALA A 142 45.46 -6.40 -16.27
CA ALA A 142 46.20 -5.27 -15.69
C ALA A 142 47.69 -5.23 -16.07
N LYS A 143 48.26 -4.02 -16.18
CA LYS A 143 49.66 -3.69 -15.80
C LYS A 143 49.95 -2.18 -15.76
N GLU A 144 50.21 -1.72 -14.54
CA GLU A 144 51.32 -0.89 -14.03
C GLU A 144 51.63 0.57 -14.47
N ALA A 145 51.87 1.36 -13.41
CA ALA A 145 52.89 2.41 -13.20
C ALA A 145 52.59 3.87 -13.64
N VAL A 146 52.98 4.97 -12.96
CA VAL A 146 53.46 5.35 -11.60
C VAL A 146 53.75 6.87 -11.66
N SER A 147 53.35 7.66 -10.64
CA SER A 147 53.88 9.00 -10.22
C SER A 147 53.74 10.21 -11.20
N SER A 148 53.67 11.50 -10.84
CA SER A 148 54.02 12.29 -9.65
C SER A 148 53.49 13.75 -9.79
N THR A 149 53.52 14.50 -8.68
CA THR A 149 53.56 15.98 -8.53
C THR A 149 52.26 16.82 -8.58
N GLY A 150 52.02 17.59 -7.49
CA GLY A 150 51.26 18.86 -7.48
C GLY A 150 52.22 20.05 -7.31
N PRO A 151 51.82 21.26 -6.86
CA PRO A 151 50.48 21.82 -6.62
C PRO A 151 50.25 23.23 -7.27
N GLN A 152 49.10 23.84 -6.96
CA GLN A 152 48.71 25.28 -6.99
C GLN A 152 47.51 25.60 -7.89
N GLY A 153 46.45 26.14 -7.27
CA GLY A 153 45.31 26.74 -7.95
C GLY A 153 45.47 28.25 -8.15
N PRO A 154 44.42 28.92 -8.65
CA PRO A 154 44.08 30.24 -8.15
C PRO A 154 42.62 30.35 -7.70
N LYS A 155 42.40 31.38 -6.89
CA LYS A 155 41.25 31.67 -6.02
C LYS A 155 40.59 32.97 -6.50
N LEU A 156 39.27 33.09 -6.26
CA LEU A 156 38.44 34.32 -6.10
C LEU A 156 38.00 35.06 -7.39
N PRO A 157 36.85 35.81 -7.38
CA PRO A 157 36.16 36.42 -6.23
C PRO A 157 34.63 36.18 -6.13
N PRO A 158 33.98 36.64 -5.04
CA PRO A 158 32.55 36.47 -4.78
C PRO A 158 31.73 37.54 -5.49
N GLN A 159 30.61 37.15 -6.13
CA GLN A 159 29.64 38.10 -6.65
C GLN A 159 28.61 38.42 -5.56
N GLU A 160 28.68 39.66 -5.07
CA GLU A 160 27.64 40.29 -4.26
C GLU A 160 26.37 40.47 -5.09
N PHE A 161 25.24 39.98 -4.57
CA PHE A 161 23.92 40.16 -5.15
C PHE A 161 23.33 41.47 -4.56
N GLU A 162 23.41 42.57 -5.30
CA GLU A 162 22.65 43.78 -4.97
C GLU A 162 21.17 43.59 -5.32
N LEU A 163 20.28 43.88 -4.36
CA LEU A 163 18.83 43.91 -4.54
C LEU A 163 18.41 45.21 -5.27
N PRO A 164 17.80 45.15 -6.47
CA PRO A 164 17.19 46.33 -7.08
C PRO A 164 15.83 46.60 -6.44
N THR A 165 15.71 47.79 -5.86
CA THR A 165 14.51 48.33 -5.24
C THR A 165 13.42 48.62 -6.28
N ALA A 166 12.16 48.48 -5.86
CA ALA A 166 10.98 48.80 -6.64
C ALA A 166 11.01 50.26 -7.15
N LYS A 167 11.18 50.43 -8.48
CA LYS A 167 10.61 51.50 -9.33
C LYS A 167 11.41 51.63 -10.64
N LYS A 168 11.04 50.86 -11.66
CA LYS A 168 10.92 51.31 -13.06
C LYS A 168 10.57 50.12 -13.96
N ALA A 169 9.91 50.44 -15.08
CA ALA A 169 9.47 49.55 -16.15
C ALA A 169 8.14 48.81 -15.91
N VAL A 170 7.11 49.58 -15.58
CA VAL A 170 5.76 49.34 -16.13
C VAL A 170 5.76 49.93 -17.53
N SER A 171 6.17 49.15 -18.53
CA SER A 171 5.90 49.38 -19.96
C SER A 171 6.64 48.32 -20.78
N GLU A 172 6.05 47.14 -20.90
CA GLU A 172 6.25 46.16 -22.00
C GLU A 172 5.64 44.81 -21.56
N ILE A 173 4.31 44.72 -21.64
CA ILE A 173 3.62 43.42 -21.60
C ILE A 173 2.98 43.23 -22.97
N SER A 174 3.73 42.62 -23.87
CA SER A 174 3.20 41.89 -25.02
C SER A 174 2.72 40.53 -24.51
N PRO A 175 1.58 39.97 -24.97
CA PRO A 175 1.09 38.69 -24.48
C PRO A 175 2.02 37.57 -24.93
N GLN A 176 2.94 37.14 -24.07
CA GLN A 176 3.61 35.86 -24.24
C GLN A 176 2.71 34.76 -23.70
N GLU A 177 2.48 33.74 -24.52
CA GLU A 177 1.80 32.50 -24.13
C GLU A 177 2.46 31.92 -22.86
N PRO A 178 1.67 31.33 -21.93
CA PRO A 178 2.23 30.74 -20.73
C PRO A 178 3.11 29.56 -21.13
N LYS A 179 4.42 29.73 -20.98
CA LYS A 179 5.42 28.67 -21.10
C LYS A 179 5.23 27.73 -19.90
N VAL A 180 4.34 26.75 -20.07
CA VAL A 180 4.18 25.66 -19.10
C VAL A 180 5.51 24.92 -19.07
N LEU A 181 6.29 25.12 -18.01
CA LEU A 181 7.38 24.24 -17.65
C LEU A 181 6.73 22.90 -17.27
N ALA A 182 6.50 22.07 -18.27
CA ALA A 182 6.16 20.67 -18.08
C ALA A 182 7.37 20.03 -17.36
N HIS A 183 7.32 20.03 -16.03
CA HIS A 183 7.90 18.91 -15.32
C HIS A 183 7.16 17.70 -15.86
N GLU A 184 7.86 16.94 -16.69
CA GLU A 184 7.46 15.61 -17.12
C GLU A 184 7.29 14.80 -15.83
N LEU A 185 6.09 14.82 -15.27
CA LEU A 185 5.63 13.82 -14.34
C LEU A 185 5.74 12.53 -15.15
N LYS A 186 6.82 11.77 -14.93
CA LYS A 186 6.85 10.36 -15.33
C LYS A 186 5.64 9.73 -14.65
N LEU A 187 4.56 9.64 -15.40
CA LEU A 187 3.40 8.84 -15.02
C LEU A 187 3.96 7.44 -14.73
N PRO A 188 3.67 6.86 -13.56
CA PRO A 188 4.15 5.52 -13.26
C PRO A 188 3.72 4.62 -14.41
N THR A 189 4.69 3.95 -15.03
CA THR A 189 4.42 2.92 -16.02
C THR A 189 3.57 1.89 -15.30
N VAL A 190 2.29 1.76 -15.69
CA VAL A 190 1.42 0.73 -15.15
C VAL A 190 2.04 -0.59 -15.57
N LYS A 191 2.66 -1.31 -14.63
CA LYS A 191 3.12 -2.67 -14.92
C LYS A 191 1.89 -3.48 -15.33
N GLU A 192 2.01 -4.28 -16.37
CA GLU A 192 0.87 -5.05 -16.91
C GLU A 192 0.93 -6.53 -16.47
N VAL A 193 2.04 -6.93 -15.85
CA VAL A 193 2.33 -8.30 -15.43
C VAL A 193 2.94 -8.27 -14.02
N VAL A 194 2.55 -9.24 -13.19
CA VAL A 194 3.13 -9.46 -11.87
C VAL A 194 4.50 -10.13 -12.04
N GLU A 195 5.55 -9.33 -11.90
CA GLU A 195 6.95 -9.80 -11.93
C GLU A 195 7.40 -10.32 -10.56
N GLU A 196 6.97 -9.64 -9.50
CA GLU A 196 7.34 -9.93 -8.13
C GLU A 196 6.09 -9.96 -7.24
N MET A 197 6.07 -10.87 -6.29
CA MET A 197 5.04 -10.91 -5.26
C MET A 197 5.60 -11.36 -3.92
N SER A 198 4.94 -10.92 -2.87
CA SER A 198 5.26 -11.31 -1.50
C SER A 198 4.01 -11.69 -0.70
N ILE A 199 4.17 -12.69 0.17
CA ILE A 199 3.11 -13.20 1.05
C ILE A 199 3.65 -13.22 2.47
N ASP A 200 2.88 -12.66 3.39
CA ASP A 200 3.21 -12.65 4.82
C ASP A 200 1.95 -12.78 5.70
N GLY A 201 2.14 -13.16 6.97
CA GLY A 201 1.11 -13.43 7.95
C GLY A 201 0.81 -12.22 8.85
N GLY A 202 -0.44 -11.79 8.87
CA GLY A 202 -0.94 -10.80 9.82
C GLY A 202 -1.80 -11.43 10.92
N LYS A 203 -2.04 -10.69 12.02
CA LYS A 203 -2.92 -11.12 13.12
C LYS A 203 -4.13 -10.22 13.29
N VAL A 204 -5.30 -10.82 13.50
CA VAL A 204 -6.56 -10.14 13.82
C VAL A 204 -7.10 -10.60 15.17
N ARG A 205 -7.69 -9.68 15.92
CA ARG A 205 -8.31 -9.94 17.21
C ARG A 205 -9.79 -10.28 17.03
N LEU A 206 -10.17 -11.50 17.39
CA LEU A 206 -11.54 -11.97 17.35
C LEU A 206 -12.24 -11.77 18.69
N ARG A 207 -13.50 -11.31 18.64
CA ARG A 207 -14.37 -11.33 19.81
C ARG A 207 -14.93 -12.73 20.03
N THR A 208 -14.95 -13.12 21.29
CA THR A 208 -15.54 -14.37 21.78
C THR A 208 -16.82 -14.06 22.58
N PRO A 209 -17.61 -15.07 22.97
CA PRO A 209 -18.76 -14.85 23.84
C PRO A 209 -18.39 -14.06 25.11
N GLN A 210 -19.35 -13.31 25.64
CA GLN A 210 -19.14 -12.47 26.81
C GLN A 210 -18.55 -13.29 27.97
N GLY A 211 -17.51 -12.74 28.62
CA GLY A 211 -16.78 -13.41 29.69
C GLY A 211 -15.63 -14.30 29.25
N ARG A 212 -15.46 -14.58 27.95
CA ARG A 212 -14.28 -15.28 27.42
C ARG A 212 -13.21 -14.31 26.92
N PRO A 213 -11.91 -14.65 27.01
CA PRO A 213 -10.85 -13.83 26.44
C PRO A 213 -10.95 -13.80 24.91
N CYS A 214 -10.52 -12.68 24.31
CA CYS A 214 -10.41 -12.57 22.86
C CYS A 214 -9.36 -13.54 22.31
N GLU A 215 -9.51 -13.92 21.05
CA GLU A 215 -8.57 -14.81 20.37
C GLU A 215 -7.81 -14.05 19.27
N TRP A 216 -6.49 -14.23 19.22
CA TRP A 216 -5.70 -13.79 18.07
C TRP A 216 -5.67 -14.90 17.03
N ARG A 217 -6.02 -14.56 15.79
CA ARG A 217 -5.98 -15.48 14.65
C ARG A 217 -5.21 -14.86 13.50
N ASP A 218 -4.56 -15.72 12.74
CA ASP A 218 -3.76 -15.29 11.59
C ASP A 218 -4.65 -15.07 10.36
N TYR A 219 -4.26 -14.10 9.54
CA TYR A 219 -4.69 -13.87 8.17
C TYR A 219 -3.45 -13.77 7.29
N LYS A 220 -3.59 -13.86 5.98
CA LYS A 220 -2.47 -13.73 5.04
C LYS A 220 -2.64 -12.49 4.18
N GLY A 221 -1.61 -11.66 4.12
CA GLY A 221 -1.51 -10.56 3.17
C GLY A 221 -0.77 -11.02 1.91
N VAL A 222 -1.19 -10.51 0.77
CA VAL A 222 -0.49 -10.66 -0.51
C VAL A 222 -0.26 -9.27 -1.06
N ASN A 223 0.98 -9.01 -1.49
CA ASN A 223 1.35 -7.80 -2.19
C ASN A 223 1.92 -8.20 -3.56
N LEU A 224 1.29 -7.71 -4.62
CA LEU A 224 1.71 -7.88 -6.03
C LEU A 224 2.54 -6.67 -6.50
N HIS A 225 3.26 -6.04 -5.56
CA HIS A 225 3.99 -4.79 -5.69
C HIS A 225 3.05 -3.66 -6.15
N ASP A 226 3.46 -2.86 -7.13
CA ASP A 226 2.72 -1.68 -7.61
C ASP A 226 1.33 -2.01 -8.21
N LEU A 227 0.96 -3.29 -8.29
CA LEU A 227 -0.25 -3.77 -8.97
C LEU A 227 -1.44 -4.01 -8.06
N GLY A 228 -1.20 -4.29 -6.78
CA GLY A 228 -2.31 -4.50 -5.86
C GLY A 228 -1.97 -5.26 -4.60
N VAL A 229 -2.82 -5.07 -3.62
CA VAL A 229 -2.75 -5.69 -2.30
C VAL A 229 -4.06 -6.39 -2.01
N ALA A 230 -3.98 -7.56 -1.38
CA ALA A 230 -5.14 -8.26 -0.85
C ALA A 230 -4.82 -8.93 0.48
N ALA A 231 -5.85 -9.15 1.31
CA ALA A 231 -5.71 -9.87 2.58
C ALA A 231 -6.84 -10.89 2.76
N PHE A 232 -6.48 -12.11 3.13
CA PHE A 232 -7.35 -13.27 3.19
C PHE A 232 -7.36 -13.88 4.59
N PHE A 233 -8.55 -13.99 5.19
CA PHE A 233 -8.72 -14.61 6.50
C PHE A 233 -9.21 -16.05 6.35
N ARG A 234 -8.32 -17.01 6.65
CA ARG A 234 -8.59 -18.46 6.56
C ARG A 234 -9.12 -18.92 5.19
N ASP A 235 -8.71 -18.24 4.13
CA ASP A 235 -9.12 -18.52 2.75
C ASP A 235 -7.90 -18.65 1.83
N ASN A 236 -7.14 -19.73 2.02
CA ASN A 236 -5.96 -20.02 1.19
C ASN A 236 -6.37 -20.28 -0.27
N ALA A 237 -7.48 -20.97 -0.50
CA ALA A 237 -7.95 -21.30 -1.85
C ALA A 237 -8.39 -20.04 -2.62
N GLY A 238 -9.09 -19.11 -1.96
CA GLY A 238 -9.45 -17.81 -2.54
C GLY A 238 -8.22 -16.97 -2.85
N LEU A 239 -7.21 -16.97 -1.97
CA LEU A 239 -5.92 -16.30 -2.19
C LEU A 239 -5.23 -16.84 -3.45
N VAL A 240 -5.01 -18.16 -3.51
CA VAL A 240 -4.35 -18.82 -4.65
C VAL A 240 -5.12 -18.57 -5.94
N LYS A 241 -6.45 -18.71 -5.89
CA LYS A 241 -7.32 -18.45 -7.05
C LYS A 241 -7.18 -17.01 -7.55
N TRP A 242 -7.20 -16.02 -6.66
CA TRP A 242 -7.10 -14.61 -7.04
C TRP A 242 -5.73 -14.29 -7.65
N VAL A 243 -4.63 -14.80 -7.08
CA VAL A 243 -3.29 -14.58 -7.63
C VAL A 243 -3.15 -15.24 -9.01
N ASN A 244 -3.63 -16.47 -9.18
CA ASN A 244 -3.57 -17.18 -10.47
C ASN A 244 -4.50 -16.58 -11.55
N GLN A 245 -5.39 -15.65 -11.20
CA GLN A 245 -6.18 -14.87 -12.16
C GLN A 245 -5.43 -13.65 -12.69
N GLN A 246 -4.28 -13.32 -12.12
CA GLN A 246 -3.44 -12.21 -12.59
C GLN A 246 -2.50 -12.68 -13.72
N PRO A 247 -2.07 -11.78 -14.60
CA PRO A 247 -0.98 -12.03 -15.54
C PRO A 247 0.34 -12.19 -14.75
N LEU A 248 0.85 -13.41 -14.63
CA LEU A 248 2.09 -13.72 -13.90
C LEU A 248 3.27 -13.79 -14.87
N ALA A 249 4.40 -13.17 -14.51
CA ALA A 249 5.62 -13.20 -15.31
C ALA A 249 6.30 -14.58 -15.28
N ASN A 250 7.26 -14.77 -16.19
CA ASN A 250 8.14 -15.92 -16.21
C ASN A 250 9.62 -15.45 -16.32
N PRO A 251 10.44 -15.60 -15.27
CA PRO A 251 10.09 -16.14 -13.95
C PRO A 251 9.27 -15.16 -13.09
N LEU A 252 8.39 -15.69 -12.25
CA LEU A 252 7.73 -14.97 -11.15
C LEU A 252 8.62 -14.99 -9.91
N VAL A 253 9.03 -13.83 -9.43
CA VAL A 253 9.77 -13.70 -8.17
C VAL A 253 8.78 -13.82 -7.00
N SER A 254 9.01 -14.79 -6.13
CA SER A 254 8.13 -15.12 -5.00
C SER A 254 8.89 -15.02 -3.69
N ILE A 255 8.58 -13.98 -2.91
CA ILE A 255 9.29 -13.65 -1.68
C ILE A 255 8.43 -14.03 -0.48
N GLY A 256 9.02 -14.77 0.45
CA GLY A 256 8.30 -15.26 1.63
C GLY A 256 9.17 -15.36 2.87
N ASP A 257 8.51 -15.43 4.01
CA ASP A 257 9.14 -15.69 5.30
C ASP A 257 9.60 -17.15 5.46
N GLY A 258 10.08 -17.51 6.64
CA GLY A 258 10.49 -18.89 6.94
C GLY A 258 9.35 -19.91 7.11
N HIS A 259 8.09 -19.49 7.04
CA HIS A 259 6.97 -20.30 7.50
C HIS A 259 6.39 -21.17 6.38
N ASP A 260 6.18 -22.47 6.65
CA ASP A 260 5.69 -23.43 5.64
C ASP A 260 4.33 -23.04 5.06
N GLY A 261 3.49 -22.40 5.87
CA GLY A 261 2.19 -21.90 5.43
C GLY A 261 2.25 -20.88 4.27
N VAL A 262 3.38 -20.19 4.07
CA VAL A 262 3.61 -19.29 2.92
C VAL A 262 4.06 -20.11 1.71
N TRP A 263 5.04 -20.98 1.89
CA TRP A 263 5.58 -21.82 0.80
C TRP A 263 4.56 -22.81 0.23
N ASN A 264 3.65 -23.32 1.07
CA ASN A 264 2.54 -24.15 0.62
C ASN A 264 1.60 -23.38 -0.33
N LEU A 265 1.44 -22.06 -0.15
CA LEU A 265 0.66 -21.25 -1.09
C LEU A 265 1.42 -21.04 -2.39
N PHE A 266 2.71 -20.70 -2.32
CA PHE A 266 3.52 -20.53 -3.52
C PHE A 266 3.54 -21.79 -4.37
N ALA A 267 3.56 -22.98 -3.76
CA ALA A 267 3.47 -24.25 -4.48
C ALA A 267 2.21 -24.39 -5.36
N GLU A 268 1.11 -23.70 -5.02
CA GLU A 268 -0.15 -23.69 -5.78
C GLU A 268 -0.28 -22.46 -6.72
N ILE A 269 0.69 -21.54 -6.70
CA ILE A 269 0.70 -20.32 -7.51
C ILE A 269 1.65 -20.47 -8.70
N GLY A 270 1.08 -20.35 -9.90
CA GLY A 270 1.78 -20.51 -11.17
C GLY A 270 2.49 -21.87 -11.32
N PRO A 271 3.10 -22.12 -12.49
CA PRO A 271 3.95 -23.30 -12.66
C PRO A 271 5.22 -23.18 -11.82
N THR A 272 5.52 -24.21 -11.02
CA THR A 272 6.71 -24.21 -10.14
C THR A 272 8.03 -23.99 -10.89
N ILE A 273 8.13 -24.46 -12.15
CA ILE A 273 9.31 -24.27 -13.00
C ILE A 273 9.58 -22.81 -13.40
N PHE A 274 8.56 -21.94 -13.27
CA PHE A 274 8.64 -20.52 -13.63
C PHE A 274 8.65 -19.64 -12.38
N ARG A 275 8.95 -20.19 -11.20
CA ARG A 275 8.99 -19.45 -9.95
C ARG A 275 10.41 -19.35 -9.40
N LEU A 276 10.82 -18.13 -9.11
CA LEU A 276 12.06 -17.83 -8.39
C LEU A 276 11.69 -17.57 -6.92
N GLU A 277 11.84 -18.59 -6.08
CA GLU A 277 11.55 -18.48 -4.64
C GLU A 277 12.74 -17.85 -3.91
N ILE A 278 12.50 -16.73 -3.21
CA ILE A 278 13.50 -16.00 -2.43
C ILE A 278 13.08 -15.98 -0.97
N LEU A 279 13.92 -16.51 -0.09
CA LEU A 279 13.73 -16.36 1.36
C LEU A 279 14.02 -14.92 1.73
N ASP A 280 13.10 -14.27 2.44
CA ASP A 280 13.28 -12.91 2.93
C ASP A 280 14.58 -12.75 3.73
N TRP A 281 15.45 -11.88 3.22
CA TRP A 281 16.74 -11.55 3.83
C TRP A 281 16.62 -11.08 5.28
N TYR A 282 15.66 -10.22 5.59
CA TYR A 282 15.51 -9.65 6.93
C TYR A 282 15.05 -10.73 7.93
N HIS A 283 14.12 -11.59 7.53
CA HIS A 283 13.71 -12.75 8.33
C HIS A 283 14.87 -13.74 8.55
N LEU A 284 15.71 -13.97 7.53
CA LEU A 284 16.92 -14.77 7.67
C LEU A 284 17.89 -14.15 8.68
N MET A 285 18.06 -12.82 8.65
CA MET A 285 18.92 -12.10 9.59
C MET A 285 18.38 -12.10 11.01
N GLU A 286 17.07 -11.94 11.23
CA GLU A 286 16.48 -12.07 12.56
C GLU A 286 16.73 -13.46 13.18
N ASN A 287 16.69 -14.52 12.37
CA ASN A 287 17.02 -15.85 12.82
C ASN A 287 18.51 -16.00 13.14
N LEU A 288 19.40 -15.35 12.38
CA LEU A 288 20.83 -15.31 12.67
C LEU A 288 21.12 -14.55 13.98
N GLU A 289 20.45 -13.41 14.21
CA GLU A 289 20.62 -12.61 15.43
C GLU A 289 20.22 -13.38 16.69
N LYS A 290 19.18 -14.23 16.60
CA LYS A 290 18.75 -15.11 17.70
C LYS A 290 19.85 -16.10 18.14
N VAL A 291 20.77 -16.47 17.24
CA VAL A 291 21.92 -17.33 17.59
C VAL A 291 22.81 -16.63 18.63
N GLY A 292 23.05 -15.33 18.45
CA GLY A 292 23.92 -14.51 19.30
C GLY A 292 25.40 -14.91 19.21
N GLY A 293 26.18 -14.56 20.24
CA GLY A 293 27.61 -14.91 20.35
C GLY A 293 28.56 -13.94 19.66
N SER A 294 29.61 -14.46 19.02
CA SER A 294 30.70 -13.66 18.45
C SER A 294 30.22 -12.80 17.26
N SER A 295 30.24 -11.46 17.43
CA SER A 295 29.85 -10.51 16.38
C SER A 295 30.68 -10.68 15.09
N SER A 296 31.98 -10.99 15.21
CA SER A 296 32.84 -11.23 14.05
C SER A 296 32.43 -12.49 13.28
N ARG A 297 32.02 -13.55 13.98
CA ARG A 297 31.50 -14.76 13.35
C ARG A 297 30.16 -14.49 12.65
N LEU A 298 29.22 -13.83 13.33
CA LEU A 298 27.94 -13.46 12.74
C LEU A 298 28.11 -12.56 11.51
N ALA A 299 29.07 -11.63 11.52
CA ALA A 299 29.40 -10.80 10.37
C ALA A 299 29.92 -11.61 9.17
N ARG A 300 30.78 -12.62 9.40
CA ARG A 300 31.23 -13.54 8.34
C ARG A 300 30.07 -14.36 7.77
N VAL A 301 29.25 -14.95 8.64
CA VAL A 301 28.06 -15.72 8.23
C VAL A 301 27.11 -14.86 7.40
N LYS A 302 26.86 -13.62 7.85
CA LYS A 302 26.06 -12.64 7.10
C LYS A 302 26.63 -12.38 5.71
N ALA A 303 27.94 -12.13 5.58
CA ALA A 303 28.58 -11.90 4.28
C ALA A 303 28.51 -13.14 3.36
N LEU A 304 28.67 -14.34 3.92
CA LEU A 304 28.54 -15.60 3.17
C LEU A 304 27.12 -15.78 2.64
N LEU A 305 26.10 -15.64 3.51
CA LEU A 305 24.69 -15.73 3.13
C LEU A 305 24.29 -14.64 2.13
N TRP A 306 24.80 -13.41 2.27
CA TRP A 306 24.57 -12.30 1.33
C TRP A 306 24.99 -12.65 -0.10
N SER A 307 26.07 -13.44 -0.23
CA SER A 307 26.59 -13.93 -1.52
C SER A 307 26.04 -15.30 -1.95
N GLY A 308 25.03 -15.84 -1.26
CA GLY A 308 24.45 -17.16 -1.55
C GLY A 308 25.31 -18.36 -1.16
N LYS A 309 26.40 -18.16 -0.39
CA LYS A 309 27.34 -19.23 0.00
C LYS A 309 26.86 -19.99 1.23
N VAL A 310 25.75 -20.71 1.08
CA VAL A 310 25.06 -21.43 2.17
C VAL A 310 25.96 -22.44 2.89
N ASP A 311 26.66 -23.30 2.16
CA ASP A 311 27.47 -24.37 2.77
C ASP A 311 28.65 -23.80 3.56
N ALA A 312 29.27 -22.72 3.07
CA ALA A 312 30.33 -22.03 3.80
C ALA A 312 29.79 -21.36 5.07
N ALA A 313 28.60 -20.76 5.00
CA ALA A 313 27.95 -20.16 6.16
C ALA A 313 27.63 -21.19 7.24
N LEU A 314 27.17 -22.38 6.86
CA LEU A 314 26.89 -23.47 7.80
C LEU A 314 28.15 -24.01 8.49
N LYS A 315 29.30 -24.02 7.80
CA LYS A 315 30.58 -24.48 8.36
C LYS A 315 31.12 -23.60 9.48
N GLU A 316 30.77 -22.31 9.53
CA GLU A 316 31.15 -21.40 10.62
C GLU A 316 30.53 -21.78 11.99
N PHE A 317 29.63 -22.76 12.00
CA PHE A 317 28.95 -23.29 13.18
C PHE A 317 29.38 -24.71 13.58
N ASP A 318 30.27 -25.36 12.82
CA ASP A 318 30.61 -26.77 13.06
C ASP A 318 31.32 -27.01 14.40
N ASP A 319 32.03 -26.00 14.91
CA ASP A 319 32.72 -26.03 16.21
C ASP A 319 31.82 -25.60 17.38
N TRP A 320 30.52 -25.37 17.14
CA TRP A 320 29.64 -24.74 18.12
C TRP A 320 28.36 -25.53 18.36
N GLU A 321 28.40 -26.38 19.38
CA GLU A 321 27.25 -27.13 19.85
C GLU A 321 26.37 -26.28 20.77
N HIS A 322 25.21 -25.86 20.27
CA HIS A 322 24.21 -25.15 21.06
C HIS A 322 22.83 -25.25 20.39
N PRO A 323 21.72 -25.46 21.12
CA PRO A 323 20.37 -25.61 20.51
C PRO A 323 19.96 -24.48 19.56
N ARG A 324 20.34 -23.23 19.88
CA ARG A 324 20.14 -22.06 19.00
C ARG A 324 20.87 -22.17 17.66
N VAL A 325 22.09 -22.71 17.66
CA VAL A 325 22.88 -22.95 16.45
C VAL A 325 22.23 -24.08 15.64
N ASP A 326 21.82 -25.17 16.28
CA ASP A 326 21.14 -26.29 15.62
C ASP A 326 19.85 -25.83 14.94
N ASN A 327 19.05 -25.01 15.63
CA ASN A 327 17.83 -24.42 15.08
C ASN A 327 18.12 -23.56 13.84
N PHE A 328 19.16 -22.74 13.88
CA PHE A 328 19.55 -21.90 12.74
C PHE A 328 20.09 -22.72 11.57
N ARG A 329 20.93 -23.74 11.83
CA ARG A 329 21.44 -24.66 10.80
C ARG A 329 20.29 -25.41 10.12
N ALA A 330 19.33 -25.93 10.90
CA ALA A 330 18.13 -26.58 10.37
C ALA A 330 17.29 -25.61 9.52
N TYR A 331 17.11 -24.38 9.98
CA TYR A 331 16.40 -23.32 9.24
C TYR A 331 17.08 -23.02 7.90
N VAL A 332 18.37 -22.72 7.89
CA VAL A 332 19.15 -22.43 6.67
C VAL A 332 19.15 -23.63 5.72
N THR A 333 19.31 -24.84 6.25
CA THR A 333 19.31 -26.07 5.44
C THR A 333 17.96 -26.28 4.75
N LYS A 334 16.86 -26.08 5.48
CA LYS A 334 15.49 -26.17 4.95
C LYS A 334 15.26 -25.19 3.80
N HIS A 335 15.73 -23.96 3.93
CA HIS A 335 15.53 -22.90 2.94
C HIS A 335 16.70 -22.73 1.94
N ARG A 336 17.65 -23.67 1.89
CA ARG A 336 18.89 -23.54 1.10
C ARG A 336 18.70 -23.16 -0.37
N HIS A 337 17.64 -23.66 -1.00
CA HIS A 337 17.34 -23.41 -2.41
C HIS A 337 16.70 -22.03 -2.66
N ARG A 338 16.28 -21.34 -1.59
CA ARG A 338 15.67 -20.01 -1.61
C ARG A 338 16.65 -18.91 -1.21
N ILE A 339 17.83 -19.31 -0.73
CA ILE A 339 18.92 -18.39 -0.36
C ILE A 339 19.72 -18.12 -1.63
N VAL A 340 19.44 -16.98 -2.25
CA VAL A 340 20.07 -16.53 -3.50
C VAL A 340 21.31 -15.68 -3.21
N ASN A 341 21.98 -15.21 -4.28
CA ASN A 341 22.97 -14.14 -4.14
C ASN A 341 22.24 -12.80 -3.99
N TYR A 342 21.85 -12.47 -2.76
CA TYR A 342 21.10 -11.26 -2.44
C TYR A 342 21.79 -9.98 -2.93
N GLY A 343 23.13 -9.91 -2.85
CA GLY A 343 23.89 -8.78 -3.34
C GLY A 343 23.75 -8.58 -4.86
N TYR A 344 23.81 -9.66 -5.63
CA TYR A 344 23.58 -9.62 -7.08
C TYR A 344 22.13 -9.25 -7.40
N TYR A 345 21.16 -9.89 -6.76
CA TYR A 345 19.75 -9.69 -7.03
C TYR A 345 19.31 -8.26 -6.73
N GLN A 346 19.75 -7.71 -5.60
CA GLN A 346 19.49 -6.33 -5.24
C GLN A 346 20.14 -5.35 -6.24
N ALA A 347 21.34 -5.65 -6.75
CA ALA A 347 22.00 -4.81 -7.76
C ALA A 347 21.26 -4.83 -9.11
N GLU A 348 20.64 -5.96 -9.46
CA GLU A 348 19.77 -6.10 -10.64
C GLU A 348 18.35 -5.53 -10.42
N GLY A 349 18.07 -4.95 -9.24
CA GLY A 349 16.77 -4.37 -8.91
C GLY A 349 15.70 -5.37 -8.50
N ILE A 350 16.07 -6.64 -8.27
CA ILE A 350 15.16 -7.68 -7.78
C ILE A 350 15.01 -7.54 -6.26
N SER A 351 13.77 -7.59 -5.79
CA SER A 351 13.50 -7.48 -4.36
C SER A 351 14.02 -8.70 -3.58
N ILE A 352 14.69 -8.43 -2.45
CA ILE A 352 15.33 -9.46 -1.60
C ILE A 352 14.62 -9.70 -0.25
N GLY A 353 13.57 -8.92 0.03
CA GLY A 353 12.86 -8.96 1.30
C GLY A 353 11.39 -8.65 1.10
N SER A 354 10.56 -9.12 2.03
CA SER A 354 9.10 -8.97 1.98
C SER A 354 8.63 -7.62 2.54
N GLY A 355 9.50 -6.61 2.57
CA GLY A 355 9.22 -5.31 3.21
C GLY A 355 7.97 -4.60 2.69
N GLU A 356 7.63 -4.76 1.41
CA GLU A 356 6.40 -4.20 0.82
C GLU A 356 5.13 -4.85 1.37
N VAL A 357 5.10 -6.19 1.49
CA VAL A 357 3.97 -6.88 2.15
C VAL A 357 3.99 -6.65 3.66
N GLU A 358 5.15 -6.55 4.29
CA GLU A 358 5.25 -6.26 5.73
C GLU A 358 4.72 -4.85 6.04
N SER A 359 5.06 -3.85 5.22
CA SER A 359 4.53 -2.49 5.29
C SER A 359 3.01 -2.50 5.11
N THR A 360 2.53 -3.25 4.13
CA THR A 360 1.11 -3.44 3.87
C THR A 360 0.39 -4.07 5.06
N ILE A 361 0.93 -5.15 5.62
CA ILE A 361 0.40 -5.82 6.80
C ILE A 361 0.46 -4.88 8.00
N LYS A 362 1.49 -4.04 8.15
CA LYS A 362 1.56 -3.02 9.19
C LYS A 362 0.45 -1.97 9.02
N GLN A 363 0.17 -1.52 7.80
CA GLN A 363 -0.93 -0.57 7.52
C GLN A 363 -2.30 -1.20 7.83
N VAL A 364 -2.56 -2.42 7.36
CA VAL A 364 -3.77 -3.17 7.68
C VAL A 364 -3.84 -3.46 9.18
N ALA A 365 -2.73 -3.82 9.82
CA ALA A 365 -2.64 -4.09 11.25
C ALA A 365 -2.96 -2.86 12.08
N ALA A 366 -2.45 -1.68 11.71
CA ALA A 366 -2.72 -0.43 12.42
C ALA A 366 -4.22 -0.13 12.46
N ARG A 367 -4.95 -0.44 11.38
CA ARG A 367 -6.39 -0.20 11.24
C ARG A 367 -7.25 -1.32 11.84
N VAL A 368 -6.85 -2.58 11.66
CA VAL A 368 -7.61 -3.74 12.20
C VAL A 368 -7.40 -3.94 13.71
N LYS A 369 -6.27 -3.44 14.25
CA LYS A 369 -5.90 -3.51 15.68
C LYS A 369 -6.04 -2.16 16.40
N LEU A 370 -6.88 -1.25 15.89
CA LEU A 370 -7.26 -0.03 16.61
C LEU A 370 -7.64 -0.35 18.07
N SER A 371 -7.37 0.58 18.98
CA SER A 371 -7.61 0.35 20.41
C SER A 371 -9.06 -0.12 20.66
N GLY A 372 -9.20 -1.26 21.34
CA GLY A 372 -10.50 -1.89 21.63
C GLY A 372 -11.16 -2.62 20.46
N ALA A 373 -10.58 -2.61 19.25
CA ALA A 373 -11.14 -3.29 18.09
C ALA A 373 -11.12 -4.81 18.28
N GLN A 374 -12.27 -5.43 18.03
CA GLN A 374 -12.45 -6.87 18.05
C GLN A 374 -13.58 -7.27 17.08
N TRP A 375 -13.35 -8.35 16.33
CA TRP A 375 -14.16 -8.67 15.15
C TRP A 375 -14.89 -10.00 15.32
N LYS A 376 -16.12 -10.11 14.77
CA LYS A 376 -16.70 -11.45 14.54
C LYS A 376 -15.88 -12.10 13.43
N ALA A 377 -15.55 -13.37 13.58
CA ALA A 377 -14.85 -14.13 12.54
C ALA A 377 -15.50 -13.96 11.15
N ALA A 378 -16.83 -14.02 11.07
CA ALA A 378 -17.60 -13.85 9.83
C ALA A 378 -17.44 -12.46 9.16
N ASN A 379 -17.06 -11.43 9.92
CA ASN A 379 -16.94 -10.06 9.41
C ASN A 379 -15.49 -9.74 8.98
N VAL A 380 -14.51 -10.54 9.40
CA VAL A 380 -13.09 -10.28 9.14
C VAL A 380 -12.78 -10.20 7.64
N PRO A 381 -13.27 -11.11 6.76
CA PRO A 381 -12.96 -11.01 5.34
C PRO A 381 -13.31 -9.66 4.73
N GLN A 382 -14.50 -9.12 5.04
CA GLN A 382 -14.90 -7.80 4.52
C GLN A 382 -14.12 -6.65 5.11
N VAL A 383 -13.73 -6.75 6.39
CA VAL A 383 -12.87 -5.73 7.01
C VAL A 383 -11.50 -5.74 6.35
N LEU A 384 -10.91 -6.91 6.12
CA LEU A 384 -9.61 -7.00 5.45
C LEU A 384 -9.66 -6.46 4.02
N ARG A 385 -10.70 -6.75 3.24
CA ARG A 385 -10.89 -6.16 1.91
C ARG A 385 -11.03 -4.64 1.97
N HIS A 386 -11.82 -4.14 2.91
CA HIS A 386 -11.99 -2.70 3.09
C HIS A 386 -10.68 -1.98 3.43
N LEU A 387 -9.80 -2.63 4.21
CA LEU A 387 -8.52 -2.06 4.62
C LEU A 387 -7.41 -2.20 3.56
N ALA A 388 -7.59 -3.14 2.62
CA ALA A 388 -6.67 -3.42 1.51
C ALA A 388 -7.04 -2.70 0.21
N ALA A 389 -8.30 -2.28 0.06
CA ALA A 389 -8.80 -1.41 -0.99
C ALA A 389 -8.37 0.05 -0.75
#